data_AF-A0A2W2BAK6-F1
#
_entry.id   AF-A0A2W2BAK6-F1
#
_cell.length_a   1.000
_cell.length_b   1.000
_cell.length_c   1.000
_cell.angle_alpha   90.00
_cell.angle_beta   90.00
_cell.angle_gamma   90.00
#
_symmetry.space_group_name_H-M   'P 1'
#
loop_
_entity.id
_entity.type
_entity.pdbx_description
1 polymer ?
#
loop_
_entity_poly.entity_id
_entity_poly.type
_entity_poly.pdbx_seq_one_letter_code
_entity_poly.pdbx_strand_id
1 'polypeptide(L)'
;MLSALSYAGTVLLLLPGLKIGIMATIVFIVLCKKATLDDLVYEQTHHDVIVLDVMPYQNGTDYYAHCEKLAADYNLKIQIMFIFRRKDSFFVKNRHDMVLFNERMMKECSAHED
;
A
#
# COMPACT_ATOMS: atom_id res chain seq x y z
N MET A 1 6.73 0.99 32.45
CA MET A 1 7.45 0.31 31.36
C MET A 1 6.40 -0.38 30.49
N LEU A 2 6.01 0.24 29.38
CA LEU A 2 5.02 -0.32 28.45
C LEU A 2 5.78 -1.11 27.38
N SER A 3 5.64 -2.43 27.44
CA SER A 3 6.20 -3.37 26.48
C SER A 3 5.51 -3.23 25.12
N ALA A 4 6.31 -3.01 24.08
CA ALA A 4 5.89 -3.02 22.69
C ALA A 4 5.28 -4.39 22.33
N LEU A 5 3.97 -4.43 22.10
CA LEU A 5 3.30 -5.55 21.46
C LEU A 5 3.60 -5.47 19.96
N SER A 6 4.41 -6.43 19.52
CA SER A 6 4.65 -6.79 18.13
C SER A 6 3.31 -6.98 17.41
N TYR A 7 2.96 -6.07 16.50
CA TYR A 7 1.84 -6.22 15.57
C TYR A 7 2.26 -7.17 14.45
N ALA A 8 2.31 -8.46 14.76
CA ALA A 8 2.25 -9.52 13.75
C ALA A 8 0.77 -9.84 13.52
N GLY A 9 0.12 -9.04 12.68
CA GLY A 9 -1.29 -9.19 12.35
C GLY A 9 -1.52 -8.95 10.87
N THR A 10 -1.15 -9.92 10.04
CA THR A 10 -1.58 -9.96 8.64
C THR A 10 -3.10 -10.12 8.64
N VAL A 11 -3.82 -8.99 8.51
CA VAL A 11 -5.28 -9.02 8.37
C VAL A 11 -5.58 -9.26 6.89
N LEU A 12 -5.72 -10.53 6.52
CA LEU A 12 -6.26 -10.94 5.22
C LEU A 12 -7.76 -10.57 5.19
N LEU A 13 -8.09 -9.32 4.87
CA LEU A 13 -9.46 -8.84 4.71
C LEU A 13 -10.04 -9.33 3.38
N LEU A 14 -10.51 -10.58 3.35
CA LEU A 14 -11.41 -11.06 2.31
C LEU A 14 -12.84 -10.65 2.69
N LEU A 15 -13.31 -9.52 2.17
CA LEU A 15 -14.73 -9.15 2.31
C LEU A 15 -15.62 -10.08 1.46
N PRO A 16 -16.77 -10.53 1.98
CA PRO A 16 -17.67 -11.42 1.26
C PRO A 16 -18.39 -10.64 0.15
N GLY A 17 -18.09 -10.99 -1.11
CA GLY A 17 -18.71 -10.34 -2.28
C GLY A 17 -17.80 -10.22 -3.50
N LEU A 18 -16.52 -10.58 -3.38
CA LEU A 18 -15.59 -10.62 -4.51
C LEU A 18 -16.07 -11.68 -5.52
N LYS A 19 -16.73 -11.23 -6.59
CA LYS A 19 -16.96 -12.07 -7.77
C LYS A 19 -15.59 -12.33 -8.37
N ILE A 20 -15.01 -13.50 -8.10
CA ILE A 20 -13.78 -13.97 -8.72
C ILE A 20 -14.09 -14.28 -10.18
N GLY A 21 -14.16 -13.23 -10.97
CA GLY A 21 -14.31 -13.26 -12.41
C GLY A 21 -13.43 -12.15 -12.94
N ILE A 22 -12.28 -12.54 -13.49
CA ILE A 22 -11.21 -11.71 -14.08
C ILE A 22 -10.10 -11.35 -13.06
N MET A 23 -8.88 -11.23 -13.60
CA MET A 23 -7.56 -11.19 -12.95
C MET A 23 -7.39 -10.15 -11.81
N ALA A 24 -7.95 -10.44 -10.64
CA ALA A 24 -7.79 -9.58 -9.46
C ALA A 24 -6.30 -9.39 -9.12
N THR A 25 -5.90 -8.15 -8.92
CA THR A 25 -4.50 -7.79 -8.68
C THR A 25 -4.20 -7.85 -7.19
N ILE A 26 -3.21 -8.64 -6.80
CA ILE A 26 -2.80 -8.76 -5.39
C ILE A 26 -1.88 -7.59 -5.05
N VAL A 27 -2.20 -6.84 -3.99
CA VAL A 27 -1.48 -5.61 -3.59
C VAL A 27 -1.18 -5.53 -2.10
N PHE A 28 -0.07 -4.88 -1.79
CA PHE A 28 0.21 -4.29 -0.47
C PHE A 28 -0.28 -2.85 -0.47
N ILE A 29 -0.96 -2.41 0.57
CA ILE A 29 -1.45 -1.03 0.65
C ILE A 29 -0.66 -0.24 1.68
N VAL A 30 -0.22 0.94 1.28
CA VAL A 30 0.42 1.91 2.17
C VAL A 30 -0.48 3.14 2.28
N LEU A 31 -0.98 3.41 3.49
CA LEU A 31 -1.82 4.57 3.78
C LEU A 31 -0.94 5.78 4.12
N CYS A 32 -0.92 6.78 3.23
CA CYS A 32 -0.21 8.03 3.48
C CYS A 32 -0.89 8.86 4.58
N LYS A 33 -0.17 9.80 5.20
CA LYS A 33 -0.53 10.50 6.47
C LYS A 33 -1.93 11.12 6.53
N LYS A 34 -2.57 11.42 5.39
CA LYS A 34 -3.92 12.02 5.29
C LYS A 34 -5.00 11.04 4.80
N ALA A 35 -4.62 9.81 4.47
CA ALA A 35 -5.54 8.80 3.99
C ALA A 35 -6.43 8.26 5.12
N THR A 36 -7.69 8.05 4.80
CA THR A 36 -8.73 7.52 5.68
C THR A 36 -9.11 6.10 5.27
N LEU A 37 -9.82 5.38 6.15
CA LEU A 37 -10.38 4.06 5.82
C LEU A 37 -11.38 4.13 4.66
N ASP A 38 -12.08 5.25 4.52
CA ASP A 38 -12.98 5.51 3.40
C ASP A 38 -12.24 5.60 2.06
N ASP A 39 -11.03 6.16 2.07
CA ASP A 39 -10.17 6.20 0.89
C ASP A 39 -9.71 4.79 0.50
N LEU A 40 -9.33 3.98 1.49
CA LEU A 40 -8.98 2.58 1.30
C LEU A 40 -10.12 1.78 0.65
N VAL A 41 -11.33 1.85 1.20
CA VAL A 41 -12.49 1.12 0.68
C VAL A 41 -12.84 1.60 -0.73
N TYR A 42 -12.75 2.92 -0.98
CA TYR A 42 -12.96 3.47 -2.32
C TYR A 42 -11.93 2.91 -3.32
N GLU A 43 -10.62 3.00 -3.03
CA GLU A 43 -9.58 2.53 -3.95
C GLU A 43 -9.65 1.01 -4.18
N GLN A 44 -9.90 0.23 -3.12
CA GLN A 44 -10.00 -1.23 -3.22
C GLN A 44 -11.13 -1.67 -4.16
N THR A 45 -12.30 -1.01 -4.05
CA THR A 45 -13.47 -1.32 -4.89
C THR A 45 -13.29 -0.85 -6.34
N HIS A 46 -12.57 0.25 -6.58
CA HIS A 46 -12.37 0.81 -7.91
C HIS A 46 -11.27 0.10 -8.71
N HIS A 47 -10.28 -0.48 -8.04
CA HIS A 47 -9.16 -1.15 -8.70
C HIS A 47 -9.26 -2.68 -8.75
N ASP A 48 -10.31 -3.28 -8.18
CA ASP A 48 -10.50 -4.74 -8.09
C ASP A 48 -9.24 -5.47 -7.58
N VAL A 49 -8.76 -5.01 -6.42
CA VAL A 49 -7.52 -5.50 -5.80
C VAL A 49 -7.78 -6.40 -4.60
N ILE A 50 -6.96 -7.45 -4.48
CA ILE A 50 -6.90 -8.30 -3.28
C ILE A 50 -5.79 -7.75 -2.39
N VAL A 51 -6.14 -7.36 -1.17
CA VAL A 51 -5.22 -6.73 -0.23
C VAL A 51 -4.55 -7.79 0.63
N LEU A 52 -3.22 -7.88 0.58
CA LEU A 52 -2.44 -8.78 1.45
C LEU A 52 -2.12 -8.14 2.79
N ASP A 53 -1.81 -6.86 2.79
CA ASP A 53 -1.44 -6.11 3.97
C ASP A 53 -1.77 -4.63 3.81
N VAL A 54 -2.02 -3.96 4.93
CA VAL A 54 -2.28 -2.51 5.00
C VAL A 54 -1.39 -1.92 6.07
N MET A 55 -0.50 -1.02 5.68
CA MET A 55 0.46 -0.40 6.58
C MET A 55 0.44 1.13 6.50
N PRO A 56 0.68 1.86 7.60
CA PRO A 56 0.82 3.30 7.56
C PRO A 56 2.13 3.70 6.87
N TYR A 57 2.12 4.83 6.16
CA TYR A 57 3.33 5.44 5.63
C TYR A 57 4.25 5.93 6.75
N GLN A 58 5.54 5.61 6.62
CA GLN A 58 6.62 5.92 7.54
C GLN A 58 7.80 6.40 6.70
N ASN A 59 8.34 7.56 7.07
CA ASN A 59 9.49 8.12 6.39
C ASN A 59 10.73 7.24 6.62
N GLY A 60 11.53 7.03 5.57
CA GLY A 60 12.73 6.21 5.62
C GLY A 60 12.50 4.69 5.49
N THR A 61 11.25 4.23 5.37
CA THR A 61 10.94 2.81 5.17
C THR A 61 11.08 2.42 3.70
N ASP A 62 11.86 1.36 3.41
CA ASP A 62 11.91 0.74 2.08
C ASP A 62 10.76 -0.26 1.93
N TYR A 63 9.60 0.27 1.53
CA TYR A 63 8.40 -0.52 1.28
C TYR A 63 8.59 -1.56 0.18
N TYR A 64 9.41 -1.27 -0.83
CA TYR A 64 9.63 -2.20 -1.93
C TYR A 64 10.40 -3.41 -1.45
N ALA A 65 11.50 -3.23 -0.71
CA ALA A 65 12.25 -4.35 -0.12
C ALA A 65 11.40 -5.16 0.88
N HIS A 66 10.56 -4.48 1.67
CA HIS A 66 9.66 -5.14 2.61
C HIS A 66 8.65 -6.05 1.90
N CYS A 67 7.97 -5.52 0.89
CA CYS A 67 6.97 -6.27 0.12
C CYS A 67 7.61 -7.32 -0.80
N GLU A 68 8.84 -7.09 -1.29
CA GLU A 68 9.62 -8.05 -2.08
C GLU A 68 9.90 -9.33 -1.30
N LYS A 69 10.31 -9.19 -0.03
CA LYS A 69 10.54 -10.35 0.83
C LYS A 69 9.26 -11.16 1.04
N LEU A 70 8.14 -10.49 1.36
CA LEU A 70 6.86 -11.15 1.55
C LEU A 70 6.36 -11.79 0.25
N ALA A 71 6.46 -11.11 -0.88
CA ALA A 71 6.03 -11.64 -2.18
C ALA A 71 6.87 -12.84 -2.62
N ALA A 72 8.17 -12.87 -2.30
CA ALA A 72 9.06 -13.97 -2.60
C ALA A 72 8.62 -15.28 -1.91
N ASP A 73 8.20 -15.20 -0.64
CA ASP A 73 7.73 -16.36 0.13
C ASP A 73 6.48 -17.02 -0.50
N TYR A 74 5.70 -16.26 -1.26
CA TYR A 74 4.46 -16.72 -1.91
C TYR A 74 4.56 -16.83 -3.44
N ASN A 75 5.75 -16.62 -4.04
CA ASN A 75 5.96 -16.56 -5.49
C ASN A 75 4.99 -15.61 -6.23
N LEU A 76 4.71 -14.45 -5.61
CA LEU A 76 3.81 -13.43 -6.14
C LEU A 76 4.57 -12.31 -6.82
N LYS A 77 3.90 -11.62 -7.76
CA LYS A 77 4.41 -10.35 -8.28
C LYS A 77 4.13 -9.24 -7.28
N ILE A 78 5.14 -8.42 -7.00
CA ILE A 78 5.02 -7.28 -6.10
C ILE A 78 4.15 -6.21 -6.77
N GLN A 79 3.12 -5.77 -6.07
CA GLN A 79 2.41 -4.54 -6.39
C GLN A 79 2.07 -3.84 -5.08
N ILE A 80 2.43 -2.57 -4.98
CA ILE A 80 2.18 -1.74 -3.80
C ILE A 80 1.31 -0.58 -4.25
N MET A 81 0.26 -0.28 -3.51
CA MET A 81 -0.61 0.87 -3.74
C MET A 81 -0.46 1.85 -2.59
N PHE A 82 0.11 3.02 -2.88
CA PHE A 82 0.16 4.14 -1.95
C PHE A 82 -1.11 4.96 -2.09
N ILE A 83 -1.89 5.09 -1.02
CA ILE A 83 -3.14 5.86 -1.01
C ILE A 83 -2.89 7.17 -0.29
N PHE A 84 -3.17 8.29 -0.96
CA PHE A 84 -3.12 9.63 -0.37
C PHE A 84 -4.52 10.12 0.05
N ARG A 85 -5.52 9.85 -0.80
CA ARG A 85 -6.95 10.16 -0.64
C ARG A 85 -7.74 9.48 -1.77
N ARG A 86 -9.07 9.59 -1.79
CA ARG A 86 -9.90 9.11 -2.91
C ARG A 86 -9.40 9.63 -4.26
N LYS A 87 -9.30 8.73 -5.25
CA LYS A 87 -8.82 8.98 -6.62
C LYS A 87 -7.37 9.49 -6.69
N ASP A 88 -6.62 9.35 -5.61
CA ASP A 88 -5.23 9.78 -5.51
C ASP A 88 -4.42 8.65 -4.89
N SER A 89 -4.20 7.63 -5.72
CA SER A 89 -3.39 6.47 -5.42
C SER A 89 -2.24 6.36 -6.42
N PHE A 90 -1.15 5.71 -5.99
CA PHE A 90 0.03 5.48 -6.81
C PHE A 90 0.43 4.01 -6.73
N PHE A 91 0.51 3.35 -7.88
CA PHE A 91 0.93 1.97 -7.98
C PHE A 91 2.43 1.86 -8.21
N VAL A 92 3.10 1.06 -7.39
CA VAL A 92 4.49 0.68 -7.53
C VAL A 92 4.53 -0.82 -7.85
N LYS A 93 4.98 -1.15 -9.06
CA LYS A 93 5.07 -2.54 -9.56
C LYS A 93 6.51 -3.02 -9.68
N ASN A 94 7.46 -2.10 -9.62
CA ASN A 94 8.88 -2.36 -9.75
C ASN A 94 9.71 -1.28 -9.02
N ARG A 95 11.03 -1.48 -8.95
CA ARG A 95 11.94 -0.53 -8.28
C ARG A 95 11.98 0.85 -8.95
N HIS A 96 11.77 0.93 -10.26
CA HIS A 96 11.74 2.22 -10.97
C HIS A 96 10.51 3.05 -10.55
N ASP A 97 9.34 2.43 -10.43
CA ASP A 97 8.14 3.10 -9.92
C ASP A 97 8.34 3.63 -8.50
N MET A 98 9.12 2.91 -7.67
CA MET A 98 9.46 3.36 -6.31
C MET A 98 10.33 4.62 -6.32
N VAL A 99 11.25 4.76 -7.29
CA VAL A 99 12.04 5.99 -7.47
C VAL A 99 11.11 7.15 -7.83
N LEU A 100 10.19 6.95 -8.78
CA LEU A 100 9.21 7.97 -9.17
C LEU A 100 8.30 8.37 -8.00
N PHE A 101 7.87 7.40 -7.20
CA PHE A 101 7.11 7.66 -5.98
C PHE A 101 7.91 8.50 -4.98
N ASN A 102 9.18 8.17 -4.74
CA ASN A 102 10.03 8.93 -3.83
C ASN A 102 10.25 10.38 -4.31
N GLU A 103 10.44 10.58 -5.62
CA GLU A 103 10.51 11.92 -6.21
C GLU A 103 9.22 12.72 -6.01
N ARG A 104 8.05 12.07 -6.16
CA ARG A 104 6.75 12.68 -5.87
C ARG A 104 6.64 13.08 -4.39
N MET A 105 7.01 12.19 -3.48
CA MET A 105 6.98 12.45 -2.05
C MET A 105 7.89 13.62 -1.65
N MET A 106 9.08 13.72 -2.25
CA MET A 106 9.99 14.85 -2.01
C MET A 106 9.35 16.19 -2.42
N LYS A 107 8.67 16.24 -3.58
CA LYS A 107 7.97 17.44 -4.06
C LYS A 107 6.81 17.84 -3.15
N GLU A 108 6.01 16.87 -2.71
CA GLU A 108 4.87 17.13 -1.81
C GLU A 108 5.32 17.61 -0.41
N CYS A 109 6.48 17.14 0.08
CA CYS A 109 7.06 17.62 1.33
C CYS A 109 7.63 19.04 1.19
N SER A 110 8.30 19.37 0.09
CA SER A 110 8.86 20.72 -0.13
C SER A 110 7.79 21.80 -0.36
N ALA A 111 6.60 21.43 -0.83
CA ALA A 111 5.50 22.37 -1.09
C ALA A 111 4.74 22.83 0.17
N HIS A 112 5.12 22.33 1.35
CA HIS A 112 4.48 22.64 2.63
C HIS A 112 5.41 23.38 3.62
N GLU A 113 6.57 23.86 3.15
CA GLU A 113 7.53 24.65 3.95
C GLU A 113 7.48 26.17 3.69
N ASP A 114 6.52 26.67 2.91
CA ASP A 114 6.30 28.11 2.64
C ASP A 114 5.11 28.70 3.42
#